data_AF-A0A524Q5R7-F1
#
_entry.id   AF-A0A524Q5R7-F1
#
_cell.length_a   1.000
_cell.length_b   1.000
_cell.length_c   1.000
_cell.angle_alpha   90.00
_cell.angle_beta   90.00
_cell.angle_gamma   90.00
#
_symmetry.space_group_name_H-M   'P 1'
#
loop_
_entity.id
_entity.type
_entity.pdbx_description
1 polymer ?
#
loop_
_entity_poly.entity_id
_entity_poly.type
_entity_poly.pdbx_seq_one_letter_code
_entity_poly.pdbx_strand_id
1 'polypeptide(L)'
;MTSPLEVDVNGDIEKAFKNLKKKMAFEGIFKELKRRRYYEKPSEEKKRKKEEAERRRRKKIRRMSATQGRGRKTSSPRGGRDSGRGPAGSDK
;
A
#
# COMPACT_ATOMS: atom_id res chain seq x y z
N MET A 1 -0.82 -25.81 1.88
CA MET A 1 -0.36 -25.35 3.20
C MET A 1 0.44 -24.07 2.96
N THR A 2 0.13 -22.97 3.65
CA THR A 2 0.90 -21.71 3.51
C THR A 2 2.31 -21.93 4.02
N SER A 3 3.33 -21.62 3.21
CA SER A 3 4.72 -21.72 3.62
C SER A 3 4.97 -20.90 4.91
N PRO A 4 5.70 -21.44 5.89
CA PRO A 4 6.02 -20.72 7.12
C PRO A 4 6.85 -19.47 6.83
N LEU A 5 6.61 -18.39 7.59
CA LEU A 5 7.40 -17.17 7.46
C LEU A 5 8.72 -17.30 8.21
N GLU A 6 9.79 -17.42 7.45
CA GLU A 6 11.15 -17.53 7.97
C GLU A 6 11.91 -16.21 7.81
N VAL A 7 12.71 -15.88 8.83
CA VAL A 7 13.65 -14.76 8.81
C VAL A 7 14.98 -15.25 9.33
N ASP A 8 16.00 -15.10 8.50
CA ASP A 8 17.38 -15.40 8.86
C ASP A 8 17.94 -14.35 9.83
N VAL A 9 18.72 -14.80 10.82
CA VAL A 9 19.23 -13.99 11.92
C VAL A 9 20.75 -13.91 11.83
N ASN A 10 21.26 -12.88 11.16
CA ASN A 10 22.70 -12.63 11.05
C ASN A 10 23.16 -11.67 12.15
N GLY A 11 23.45 -12.22 13.32
CA GLY A 11 24.06 -11.55 14.49
C GLY A 11 23.18 -10.55 15.24
N ASP A 12 22.44 -9.70 14.53
CA ASP A 12 21.59 -8.66 15.12
C ASP A 12 20.12 -9.11 15.18
N ILE A 13 19.75 -9.60 16.36
CA ILE A 13 18.43 -10.16 16.68
C ILE A 13 17.33 -9.09 16.53
N GLU A 14 17.61 -7.82 16.87
CA GLU A 14 16.61 -6.75 16.77
C GLU A 14 16.24 -6.46 15.31
N LYS A 15 17.24 -6.49 14.41
CA LYS A 15 17.01 -6.35 12.97
C LYS A 15 16.18 -7.50 12.43
N ALA A 16 16.48 -8.74 12.84
CA ALA A 16 15.68 -9.89 12.44
C ALA A 16 14.21 -9.77 12.89
N PHE A 17 13.97 -9.33 14.13
CA PHE A 17 12.61 -9.14 14.64
C PHE A 17 11.85 -8.03 13.90
N LYS A 18 12.52 -6.92 13.58
CA LYS A 18 11.95 -5.84 12.73
C LYS A 18 11.60 -6.36 11.34
N ASN A 19 12.46 -7.19 10.74
CA ASN A 19 12.23 -7.79 9.43
C ASN A 19 11.06 -8.78 9.45
N LEU A 20 10.94 -9.58 10.51
CA LEU A 20 9.81 -10.49 10.69
C LEU A 20 8.49 -9.73 10.77
N LYS A 21 8.42 -8.67 11.59
CA LYS A 21 7.23 -7.80 11.65
C LYS A 21 6.86 -7.21 10.29
N LYS A 22 7.85 -6.78 9.51
CA LYS A 22 7.64 -6.27 8.15
C LYS A 22 7.12 -7.35 7.21
N LYS A 23 7.70 -8.56 7.21
CA LYS A 23 7.24 -9.69 6.40
C LYS A 23 5.80 -10.08 6.77
N MET A 24 5.48 -10.19 8.06
CA MET A 24 4.12 -10.47 8.53
C MET A 24 3.10 -9.39 8.11
N ALA A 25 3.51 -8.12 8.12
CA ALA A 25 2.67 -7.03 7.64
C ALA A 25 2.47 -7.08 6.11
N PHE A 26 3.51 -7.46 5.35
CA PHE A 26 3.46 -7.59 3.90
C PHE A 26 2.55 -8.75 3.45
N GLU A 27 2.68 -9.91 4.09
CA GLU A 27 1.78 -11.06 3.91
C GLU A 27 0.34 -10.76 4.35
N GLY A 28 0.14 -9.70 5.14
CA GLY A 28 -1.18 -9.29 5.61
C GLY A 28 -1.71 -10.13 6.76
N ILE A 29 -0.85 -10.89 7.45
CA ILE A 29 -1.22 -11.75 8.58
C ILE A 29 -1.93 -10.94 9.66
N PHE A 30 -1.43 -9.75 10.01
CA PHE A 30 -2.09 -8.91 11.01
C PHE A 30 -3.48 -8.44 10.58
N LYS A 31 -3.69 -8.21 9.28
CA LYS A 31 -5.01 -7.84 8.74
C LYS A 31 -5.95 -9.04 8.81
N GLU A 32 -5.46 -10.24 8.54
CA GLU A 32 -6.23 -11.48 8.64
C GLU A 32 -6.57 -11.84 10.08
N LEU A 33 -5.63 -11.72 11.01
CA LEU A 33 -5.87 -11.96 12.44
C LEU A 33 -6.95 -11.04 12.99
N LYS A 34 -6.91 -9.74 12.65
CA LYS A 34 -7.97 -8.79 13.03
C LYS A 34 -9.32 -9.17 12.43
N ARG A 35 -9.33 -9.66 11.19
CA ARG A 35 -10.53 -10.06 10.46
C ARG A 35 -11.19 -11.30 11.04
N ARG A 36 -10.40 -12.29 11.44
CA ARG A 36 -10.87 -13.58 11.99
C ARG A 36 -11.20 -13.53 13.49
N ARG A 37 -11.03 -12.39 14.16
CA ARG A 37 -11.30 -12.25 15.61
C ARG A 37 -12.77 -12.49 15.97
N TYR A 38 -13.68 -12.21 15.06
CA TYR A 38 -15.12 -12.38 15.25
C TYR A 38 -15.71 -13.17 14.08
N TYR A 39 -16.84 -13.85 14.33
CA TYR A 39 -17.60 -14.48 13.26
C TYR A 39 -18.15 -13.41 12.33
N GLU A 40 -17.90 -13.58 11.03
CA GLU A 40 -18.45 -12.75 9.98
C GLU A 40 -19.44 -13.57 9.18
N LYS A 41 -20.62 -13.02 8.94
CA LYS A 41 -21.67 -13.75 8.21
C LYS A 41 -21.16 -14.05 6.79
N PRO A 42 -21.41 -15.25 6.24
CA PRO A 42 -20.88 -15.64 4.92
C PRO A 42 -21.29 -14.69 3.79
N SER A 43 -22.45 -14.05 3.88
CA SER A 43 -22.89 -13.02 2.91
C SER A 43 -22.03 -11.76 2.95
N GLU A 44 -21.64 -11.32 4.14
CA GLU A 44 -20.78 -10.14 4.34
C GLU A 44 -19.35 -10.44 3.89
N GLU A 45 -18.85 -11.64 4.20
CA GLU A 45 -17.54 -12.06 3.70
C GLU A 45 -17.49 -12.09 2.17
N LYS A 46 -18.53 -12.62 1.52
CA LYS A 46 -18.65 -12.63 0.05
C LYS A 46 -18.65 -11.22 -0.53
N LYS A 47 -19.40 -10.28 0.08
CA LYS A 47 -19.47 -8.88 -0.36
C LYS A 47 -18.10 -8.21 -0.27
N ARG A 48 -17.44 -8.31 0.88
CA ARG A 48 -16.11 -7.72 1.08
C ARG A 48 -15.05 -8.33 0.18
N LYS A 49 -15.08 -9.65 -0.06
CA LYS A 49 -14.12 -10.31 -0.98
C LYS A 49 -14.24 -9.77 -2.40
N LYS A 50 -15.46 -9.49 -2.88
CA LYS A 50 -15.71 -8.85 -4.17
C LYS A 50 -15.15 -7.43 -4.21
N GLU A 51 -15.48 -6.61 -3.21
CA GLU A 51 -14.99 -5.23 -3.10
C GLU A 51 -13.45 -5.16 -3.01
N GLU A 52 -12.80 -6.04 -2.23
CA GLU A 52 -11.34 -6.09 -2.13
C GLU A 52 -10.68 -6.53 -3.44
N ALA A 53 -11.29 -7.49 -4.16
CA ALA A 53 -10.82 -7.91 -5.47
C ALA A 53 -10.90 -6.78 -6.50
N GLU A 54 -12.00 -6.03 -6.53
CA GLU A 54 -12.15 -4.85 -7.39
C GLU A 54 -11.13 -3.76 -7.03
N ARG A 55 -10.93 -3.48 -5.74
CA ARG A 55 -9.92 -2.51 -5.27
C ARG A 55 -8.51 -2.94 -5.69
N ARG A 56 -8.18 -4.23 -5.58
CA ARG A 56 -6.89 -4.79 -6.04
C ARG A 56 -6.74 -4.67 -7.55
N ARG A 57 -7.78 -4.98 -8.33
CA ARG A 57 -7.79 -4.82 -9.81
C ARG A 57 -7.55 -3.37 -10.22
N ARG A 58 -8.29 -2.41 -9.65
CA ARG A 58 -8.10 -0.96 -9.91
C ARG A 58 -6.69 -0.49 -9.56
N LYS A 59 -6.14 -0.93 -8.43
CA LYS A 59 -4.75 -0.63 -8.04
C LYS A 59 -3.73 -1.24 -9.02
N LYS A 60 -3.97 -2.45 -9.53
CA LYS A 60 -3.08 -3.12 -10.50
C LYS A 60 -3.03 -2.34 -11.82
N ILE A 61 -4.20 -1.92 -12.34
CA ILE A 61 -4.30 -1.12 -13.57
C ILE A 61 -3.56 0.22 -13.40
N ARG A 62 -3.78 0.93 -12.29
CA ARG A 62 -3.07 2.19 -12.00
C ARG A 62 -1.56 2.02 -11.91
N ARG A 63 -1.08 0.89 -11.37
CA ARG A 63 0.36 0.60 -11.32
C ARG A 63 0.91 0.34 -12.73
N MET A 64 0.23 -0.46 -13.55
CA MET A 64 0.66 -0.72 -14.93
C MET A 64 0.74 0.55 -15.78
N SER A 65 -0.27 1.42 -15.71
CA SER A 65 -0.26 2.68 -16.46
C SER A 65 0.84 3.63 -15.99
N ALA A 66 1.09 3.69 -14.68
CA ALA A 66 2.19 4.47 -14.12
C ALA A 66 3.58 3.92 -14.48
N THR A 67 3.72 2.60 -14.71
CA THR A 67 4.98 1.99 -15.14
C THR A 67 5.23 2.23 -16.63
N GLN A 68 4.19 2.15 -17.49
CA GLN A 68 4.32 2.45 -18.92
C GLN A 68 4.60 3.94 -19.20
N GLY A 69 4.10 4.86 -18.36
CA GLY A 69 4.38 6.30 -18.47
C GLY A 69 5.74 6.76 -17.89
N ARG A 70 6.58 5.85 -17.37
CA ARG A 70 7.89 6.18 -16.76
C ARG A 70 9.09 5.88 -17.66
N GLY A 71 8.88 5.70 -18.96
CA GLY A 71 9.93 5.57 -19.97
C GLY A 71 10.13 6.85 -20.79
N ARG A 72 10.50 7.97 -20.14
CA ARG A 72 11.19 9.15 -20.72
C ARG A 72 11.12 10.32 -19.74
N LYS A 73 12.13 10.46 -18.88
CA LYS A 73 12.62 11.76 -18.41
C LYS A 73 14.14 11.69 -18.31
N THR A 74 14.77 11.71 -19.48
CA THR A 74 16.11 12.28 -19.61
C THR A 74 16.03 13.73 -19.12
N SER A 75 16.81 14.05 -18.09
CA SER A 75 17.32 15.39 -17.74
C SER A 75 16.56 16.63 -18.26
N SER A 76 15.81 17.30 -17.38
CA SER A 76 15.60 18.76 -17.42
C SER A 76 15.40 19.28 -15.98
N PRO A 77 15.94 20.46 -15.64
CA PRO A 77 16.34 20.81 -14.28
C PRO A 77 15.19 21.39 -13.43
N ARG A 78 15.47 21.43 -12.13
CA ARG A 78 14.77 22.12 -11.04
C ARG A 78 13.95 23.34 -11.51
N GLY A 79 12.65 23.36 -11.21
CA GLY A 79 11.79 24.52 -11.42
C GLY A 79 10.58 24.55 -10.48
N GLY A 80 10.57 25.53 -9.58
CA GLY A 80 9.35 26.18 -9.07
C GLY A 80 8.59 25.52 -7.92
N ARG A 81 8.89 25.93 -6.68
CA ARG A 81 7.86 26.03 -5.64
C ARG A 81 6.98 27.22 -6.04
N ASP A 82 5.76 26.98 -6.51
CA ASP A 82 4.76 28.03 -6.65
C ASP A 82 3.96 28.13 -5.35
N SER A 83 4.42 29.03 -4.48
CA SER A 83 3.66 29.56 -3.36
C SER A 83 2.72 30.66 -3.86
N GLY A 84 1.60 30.25 -4.47
CA GLY A 84 0.54 31.15 -4.92
C GLY A 84 -0.42 31.53 -3.79
N ARG A 85 -0.01 32.47 -2.94
CA ARG A 85 -0.88 33.23 -2.04
C ARG A 85 -1.70 34.19 -2.92
N GLY A 86 -2.94 33.85 -3.24
CA GLY A 86 -3.83 34.72 -4.02
C GLY A 86 -4.27 35.95 -3.21
N PRO A 87 -4.24 37.17 -3.79
CA PRO A 87 -4.65 38.39 -3.09
C PRO A 87 -6.18 38.50 -3.01
N ALA A 88 -6.62 39.18 -1.95
CA ALA A 88 -7.99 39.47 -1.58
C ALA A 88 -8.78 40.15 -2.73
N GLY A 89 -9.96 39.62 -3.01
CA GLY A 89 -10.97 40.29 -3.82
C GLY A 89 -11.70 41.33 -2.97
N SER A 90 -11.53 42.58 -3.36
CA SER A 90 -12.36 43.72 -2.99
C SER A 90 -13.70 43.63 -3.72
N ASP A 91 -14.78 43.43 -2.99
CA ASP A 91 -16.13 43.70 -3.48
C ASP A 91 -16.70 44.92 -2.73
N LYS A 92 -17.34 45.77 -3.54
CA LYS A 92 -17.95 47.08 -3.32
C LYS A 92 -18.55 47.39 -1.95
#